data_AF-A0A8J8GNC2-F1
#
_entry.id   AF-A0A8J8GNC2-F1
#
_cell.length_a   1.000
_cell.length_b   1.000
_cell.length_c   1.000
_cell.angle_alpha   90.00
_cell.angle_beta   90.00
_cell.angle_gamma   90.00
#
_symmetry.space_group_name_H-M   'P 1'
#
loop_
_entity.id
_entity.type
_entity.pdbx_description
1 polymer ?
#
loop_
_entity_poly.entity_id
_entity_poly.type
_entity_poly.pdbx_seq_one_letter_code
_entity_poly.pdbx_strand_id
1 'polypeptide(L)'
;MSTTASTDVALMLLQLIALTIPPAVVLIEQLRRSENLEWQFRKLSFGLVVSSIGLLIAGAVAVLLYFVATVRLPVSIYAGLLLVILGLLPLGAFVAVLYREHRIEHGP
;
A
#
# COMPACT_ATOMS: atom_id res chain seq x y z
N MET A 1 16.90 13.54 -23.41
CA MET A 1 15.72 12.88 -23.98
C MET A 1 15.32 11.60 -23.23
N SER A 2 16.23 10.90 -22.54
CA SER A 2 15.90 9.73 -21.71
C SER A 2 15.24 10.06 -20.35
N THR A 3 15.50 11.24 -19.79
CA THR A 3 15.04 11.64 -18.44
C THR A 3 13.53 11.93 -18.36
N THR A 4 12.91 12.40 -19.44
CA THR A 4 11.46 12.62 -19.52
C THR A 4 10.71 11.29 -19.52
N ALA A 5 11.14 10.34 -20.37
CA ALA A 5 10.53 9.01 -20.43
C ALA A 5 10.59 8.26 -19.08
N SER A 6 11.71 8.32 -18.37
CA SER A 6 11.82 7.71 -17.04
C SER A 6 10.95 8.39 -15.98
N THR A 7 10.73 9.70 -16.11
CA THR A 7 9.87 10.47 -15.21
C THR A 7 8.40 10.14 -15.45
N ASP A 8 7.99 10.09 -16.71
CA ASP A 8 6.61 9.76 -17.11
C ASP A 8 6.23 8.34 -16.68
N VAL A 9 7.13 7.38 -16.86
CA VAL A 9 6.94 5.99 -16.37
C VAL A 9 6.79 5.95 -14.85
N ALA A 10 7.62 6.70 -14.12
CA ALA A 10 7.55 6.75 -12.66
C ALA A 10 6.26 7.42 -12.15
N LEU A 11 5.74 8.46 -12.84
CA LEU A 11 4.44 9.06 -12.53
C LEU A 11 3.28 8.10 -12.83
N MET A 12 3.33 7.38 -13.96
CA MET A 12 2.35 6.33 -14.27
C MET A 12 2.34 5.23 -13.20
N LEU A 13 3.51 4.81 -12.72
CA LEU A 13 3.61 3.82 -11.64
C LEU A 13 2.97 4.31 -10.35
N LEU A 14 3.19 5.57 -9.97
CA LEU A 14 2.52 6.17 -8.80
C LEU A 14 1.00 6.20 -8.96
N GLN A 15 0.48 6.54 -10.14
CA GLN A 15 -0.95 6.53 -10.42
C GLN A 15 -1.55 5.11 -10.38
N LEU A 16 -0.85 4.12 -10.94
CA LEU A 16 -1.25 2.72 -10.87
C LEU A 16 -1.31 2.23 -9.42
N ILE A 17 -0.31 2.57 -8.61
CA ILE A 17 -0.31 2.23 -7.19
C ILE A 17 -1.48 2.93 -6.47
N ALA A 18 -1.73 4.21 -6.73
CA ALA A 18 -2.86 4.92 -6.13
C ALA A 18 -4.21 4.28 -6.50
N LEU A 19 -4.37 3.81 -7.75
CA LEU A 19 -5.59 3.14 -8.23
C LEU A 19 -5.83 1.78 -7.55
N THR A 20 -4.78 1.13 -7.05
CA THR A 20 -4.88 -0.18 -6.40
C THR A 20 -5.33 -0.11 -4.93
N ILE A 21 -5.31 1.08 -4.31
CA ILE A 21 -5.70 1.25 -2.89
C ILE A 21 -7.21 0.99 -2.67
N PRO A 22 -8.15 1.60 -3.41
CA PRO A 22 -9.59 1.32 -3.23
C PRO A 22 -9.97 -0.16 -3.36
N PRO A 23 -9.56 -0.90 -4.41
CA PRO A 23 -9.91 -2.31 -4.53
C PRO A 23 -9.28 -3.18 -3.44
N ALA A 24 -8.08 -2.84 -2.93
CA ALA A 24 -7.50 -3.53 -1.78
C ALA A 24 -8.35 -3.37 -0.51
N VAL A 25 -8.86 -2.17 -0.24
CA VAL A 25 -9.76 -1.92 0.91
C VAL A 25 -11.07 -2.70 0.75
N VAL A 26 -11.65 -2.72 -0.45
CA VAL A 26 -12.86 -3.50 -0.73
C VAL A 26 -12.62 -5.00 -0.55
N LEU A 27 -11.45 -5.53 -0.95
CA LEU A 27 -11.10 -6.93 -0.73
C LEU A 27 -10.99 -7.28 0.76
N ILE A 28 -10.44 -6.38 1.60
CA ILE A 28 -10.43 -6.57 3.07
C ILE A 28 -11.85 -6.63 3.61
N GLU A 29 -12.72 -5.70 3.20
CA GLU A 29 -14.11 -5.63 3.62
C GLU A 29 -14.87 -6.91 3.24
N GLN A 30 -14.67 -7.41 2.01
CA GLN A 30 -15.28 -8.64 1.50
C GLN A 30 -14.78 -9.89 2.25
N LEU A 31 -13.47 -9.97 2.54
CA LEU A 31 -12.89 -11.06 3.33
C LEU A 31 -13.40 -11.06 4.77
N ARG A 32 -13.63 -9.88 5.35
CA ARG A 32 -14.16 -9.74 6.71
C ARG A 32 -15.60 -10.24 6.82
N ARG A 33 -16.41 -10.10 5.76
CA ARG A 33 -17.83 -10.56 5.72
C ARG A 33 -18.00 -12.01 5.23
N SER A 34 -16.92 -12.68 4.87
CA SER A 34 -16.96 -14.03 4.31
C SER A 34 -17.16 -15.08 5.41
N GLU A 35 -18.39 -15.31 5.86
CA GLU A 35 -18.72 -16.26 6.93
C GLU A 35 -18.41 -17.74 6.57
N ASN A 36 -18.36 -18.09 5.27
CA ASN A 36 -18.27 -19.47 4.78
C ASN A 36 -16.85 -20.03 4.53
N LEU A 37 -15.78 -19.24 4.78
CA LEU A 37 -14.41 -19.70 4.52
C LEU A 37 -13.78 -20.31 5.77
N GLU A 38 -13.23 -21.52 5.61
CA GLU A 38 -12.42 -22.17 6.66
C GLU A 38 -11.25 -21.27 7.07
N TRP A 39 -10.89 -21.34 8.35
CA TRP A 39 -9.95 -20.41 8.97
C TRP A 39 -8.57 -20.33 8.28
N GLN A 40 -8.06 -21.47 7.78
CA GLN A 40 -6.77 -21.54 7.08
C GLN A 40 -6.77 -20.67 5.82
N PHE A 41 -7.85 -20.71 5.04
CA PHE A 41 -8.00 -19.91 3.82
C PHE A 41 -8.27 -18.43 4.12
N ARG A 42 -8.99 -18.11 5.20
CA ARG A 42 -9.12 -16.72 5.68
C ARG A 42 -7.77 -16.12 6.06
N LYS A 43 -6.95 -16.84 6.82
CA LYS A 43 -5.62 -16.38 7.26
C LYS A 43 -4.69 -16.17 6.07
N LEU A 44 -4.70 -17.09 5.09
CA LEU A 44 -3.96 -16.93 3.83
C LEU A 44 -4.44 -15.73 3.03
N SER A 45 -5.76 -15.55 2.90
CA SER A 45 -6.33 -14.43 2.14
C SER A 45 -6.02 -13.09 2.78
N PHE A 46 -6.14 -12.99 4.10
CA PHE A 46 -5.75 -11.78 4.83
C PHE A 46 -4.24 -11.52 4.69
N GLY A 47 -3.42 -12.56 4.82
CA GLY A 47 -1.98 -12.48 4.60
C GLY A 47 -1.62 -12.02 3.18
N LEU A 48 -2.32 -12.53 2.16
CA LEU A 48 -2.17 -12.10 0.76
C LEU A 48 -2.53 -10.63 0.59
N VAL A 49 -3.61 -10.15 1.21
CA VAL A 49 -3.98 -8.73 1.13
C VAL A 49 -2.97 -7.84 1.84
N VAL A 50 -2.54 -8.19 3.06
CA VAL A 50 -1.50 -7.45 3.78
C VAL A 50 -0.19 -7.42 3.00
N SER A 51 0.23 -8.56 2.44
CA SER A 51 1.44 -8.64 1.61
C SER A 51 1.32 -7.82 0.34
N SER A 52 0.15 -7.78 -0.30
CA SER A 52 -0.12 -6.97 -1.49
C SER A 52 -0.04 -5.48 -1.17
N ILE A 53 -0.65 -5.04 -0.06
CA ILE A 53 -0.54 -3.67 0.43
C ILE A 53 0.92 -3.33 0.75
N GLY A 54 1.64 -4.22 1.44
CA GLY A 54 3.05 -4.02 1.75
C GLY A 54 3.93 -3.87 0.51
N LEU A 55 3.72 -4.71 -0.51
CA LEU A 55 4.44 -4.64 -1.79
C LEU A 55 4.10 -3.36 -2.57
N LEU A 56 2.84 -2.93 -2.58
CA LEU A 56 2.42 -1.67 -3.21
C LEU A 56 3.05 -0.46 -2.51
N ILE A 57 3.07 -0.45 -1.19
CA ILE A 57 3.72 0.58 -0.38
C ILE A 57 5.24 0.59 -0.66
N ALA A 58 5.89 -0.57 -0.65
CA ALA A 58 7.31 -0.68 -0.94
C ALA A 58 7.63 -0.19 -2.36
N GLY A 59 6.80 -0.52 -3.34
CA GLY A 59 6.90 -0.01 -4.70
C GLY A 59 6.75 1.52 -4.77
N ALA A 60 5.77 2.09 -4.05
CA ALA A 60 5.60 3.54 -3.97
C ALA A 60 6.86 4.20 -3.38
N VAL A 61 7.36 3.69 -2.25
CA VAL A 61 8.57 4.22 -1.61
C VAL A 61 9.78 4.14 -2.54
N ALA A 62 9.95 3.03 -3.28
CA ALA A 62 11.04 2.89 -4.24
C ALA A 62 10.97 3.93 -5.37
N VAL A 63 9.77 4.18 -5.92
CA VAL A 63 9.56 5.20 -6.96
C VAL A 63 9.80 6.61 -6.40
N LEU A 64 9.32 6.89 -5.19
CA LEU A 64 9.54 8.17 -4.52
C LEU A 64 11.02 8.42 -4.22
N LEU A 65 11.77 7.41 -3.78
CA LEU A 65 13.22 7.49 -3.58
C LEU A 65 13.98 7.72 -4.88
N TYR A 66 13.55 7.08 -5.99
CA TYR A 66 14.11 7.34 -7.31
C TYR A 66 13.96 8.82 -7.68
N PHE A 67 12.77 9.41 -7.47
CA PHE A 67 12.52 10.82 -7.72
C PHE A 67 13.39 11.75 -6.88
N VAL A 68 13.58 11.45 -5.59
CA VAL A 68 14.48 12.20 -4.70
C VAL A 68 15.93 12.14 -5.19
N ALA A 69 16.40 10.98 -5.65
CA ALA A 69 17.79 10.79 -6.06
C ALA A 69 18.11 11.39 -7.45
N THR A 70 17.15 11.37 -8.38
CA THR A 70 17.40 11.71 -9.78
C THR A 70 16.82 13.04 -10.24
N VAL A 71 15.80 13.55 -9.54
CA VAL A 71 15.12 14.79 -9.93
C VAL A 71 15.38 15.86 -8.87
N ARG A 72 15.88 17.02 -9.31
CA ARG A 72 15.97 18.22 -8.45
C ARG A 72 14.56 18.78 -8.22
N LEU A 73 13.84 18.15 -7.30
CA LEU A 73 12.48 18.52 -6.95
C LEU A 73 12.44 19.84 -6.16
N PRO A 74 11.42 20.68 -6.36
CA PRO A 74 11.18 21.84 -5.49
C PRO A 74 10.86 21.39 -4.06
N VAL A 75 11.20 22.22 -3.07
CA VAL A 75 11.04 21.92 -1.63
C VAL A 75 9.60 21.53 -1.25
N SER A 76 8.61 22.09 -1.93
CA SER A 76 7.19 21.73 -1.73
C SER A 76 6.90 20.25 -2.01
N ILE A 77 7.56 19.65 -3.01
CA ILE A 77 7.39 18.23 -3.33
C ILE A 77 8.07 17.36 -2.27
N TYR A 78 9.22 17.79 -1.72
CA TYR A 78 9.84 17.10 -0.58
C TYR A 78 8.93 17.08 0.66
N ALA A 79 8.26 18.19 0.96
CA ALA A 79 7.29 18.25 2.05
C ALA A 79 6.10 17.31 1.80
N GLY A 80 5.57 17.28 0.56
CA GLY A 80 4.51 16.35 0.17
C GLY A 80 4.93 14.87 0.29
N LEU A 81 6.13 14.54 -0.19
CA LEU A 81 6.75 13.22 -0.04
C LEU A 81 6.86 12.80 1.42
N LEU A 82 7.34 13.69 2.27
CA LEU A 82 7.46 13.44 3.71
C LEU A 82 6.09 13.15 4.32
N LEU A 83 5.06 13.93 3.97
CA LEU A 83 3.69 13.71 4.45
C LEU A 83 3.13 12.36 3.99
N VAL A 84 3.39 11.96 2.74
CA VAL A 84 2.99 10.64 2.23
C VAL A 84 3.68 9.53 3.02
N ILE A 85 5.00 9.62 3.23
CA ILE A 85 5.77 8.63 4.00
C ILE A 85 5.26 8.56 5.44
N LEU A 86 5.03 9.71 6.08
CA LEU A 86 4.47 9.78 7.43
C LEU A 86 3.04 9.20 7.48
N GLY A 87 2.25 9.34 6.42
CA GLY A 87 0.91 8.76 6.29
C GLY A 87 0.90 7.23 6.12
N LEU A 88 2.00 6.62 5.68
CA LEU A 88 2.11 5.16 5.60
C LEU A 88 2.22 4.50 6.98
N LEU A 89 2.79 5.19 7.97
CA LEU A 89 2.88 4.69 9.34
C LEU A 89 1.51 4.41 9.99
N PRO A 90 0.56 5.37 10.04
CA PRO A 90 -0.77 5.12 10.59
C PRO A 90 -1.56 4.10 9.76
N LEU A 91 -1.36 4.05 8.44
CA LEU A 91 -1.95 3.02 7.59
C LEU A 91 -1.46 1.61 7.99
N GLY A 92 -0.14 1.45 8.14
CA GLY A 92 0.45 0.19 8.61
C GLY A 92 -0.04 -0.21 9.99
N ALA A 93 -0.14 0.75 10.92
CA ALA A 93 -0.70 0.53 12.25
C ALA A 93 -2.16 0.08 12.18
N PHE A 94 -2.98 0.72 11.34
CA PHE A 94 -4.39 0.35 11.15
C PHE A 94 -4.54 -1.07 10.59
N VAL A 95 -3.73 -1.43 9.59
CA VAL A 95 -3.71 -2.81 9.05
C VAL A 95 -3.29 -3.83 10.11
N ALA A 96 -2.32 -3.49 10.97
CA ALA A 96 -1.91 -4.35 12.07
C ALA A 96 -3.01 -4.53 13.14
N VAL A 97 -3.77 -3.46 13.44
CA VAL A 97 -4.93 -3.55 14.34
C VAL A 97 -6.02 -4.43 13.72
N LEU A 98 -6.34 -4.24 12.43
CA LEU A 98 -7.30 -5.10 11.71
C LEU A 98 -6.90 -6.57 11.74
N TYR A 99 -5.62 -6.88 11.55
CA TYR A 99 -5.12 -8.25 11.67
C TYR A 99 -5.37 -8.83 13.07
N ARG A 100 -5.12 -8.01 14.10
CA ARG A 100 -5.28 -8.42 15.50
C ARG A 100 -6.74 -8.64 15.85
N GLU A 101 -7.64 -7.75 15.44
CA GLU A 101 -9.09 -7.92 15.64
C GLU A 101 -9.62 -9.15 14.90
N HIS A 102 -9.22 -9.32 13.63
CA HIS A 102 -9.63 -10.48 12.83
C HIS A 102 -9.21 -11.81 13.50
N ARG A 103 -8.01 -11.85 14.10
CA ARG A 103 -7.53 -13.02 14.87
C ARG A 103 -8.34 -13.26 16.15
N ILE A 104 -8.85 -12.22 16.80
CA ILE A 104 -9.64 -12.34 18.03
C ILE A 104 -11.06 -12.83 17.71
N GLU A 105 -11.70 -12.29 16.67
CA GLU A 105 -13.08 -12.64 16.31
C GLU A 105 -13.23 -14.09 15.82
N HIS A 106 -12.23 -14.64 15.13
CA HIS A 106 -12.38 -15.88 14.36
C HIS A 106 -11.49 -17.05 14.83
N GLY A 107 -10.72 -16.87 15.91
CA GLY A 107 -9.87 -17.92 16.51
C GLY A 107 -8.48 -18.07 15.85
N PRO A 108 -7.57 -18.88 16.42
CA PRO A 108 -6.22 -19.13 15.90
C PRO A 108 -6.13 -20.12 14.75
#